data_AF-A0A5C7MDN3-F1
#
_entry.id   AF-A0A5C7MDN3-F1
#
_cell.length_a   1.000
_cell.length_b   1.000
_cell.length_c   1.000
_cell.angle_alpha   90.00
_cell.angle_beta   90.00
_cell.angle_gamma   90.00
#
_symmetry.space_group_name_H-M   'P 1'
#
loop_
_entity.id
_entity.type
_entity.pdbx_description
1 polymer ?
#
loop_
_entity_poly.entity_id
_entity_poly.type
_entity_poly.pdbx_seq_one_letter_code
_entity_poly.pdbx_strand_id
1 'polypeptide(L)'
;MLFENENDVLLLRLKDDTFKHLLSDAIVFARQKIGTEYSTTEARLARLEKRIAAKETNRQFCTRFVAQAYLNAGIQIVPNPDYCSPNDIQGSELLIAVENALRTASDAEIRFAQEESPLEKQREIHNYIFENARAISGQDIQTFEQLSKYVLENPDKDNEITNIIEKSGYLEMWQGDVERNPWHYDYKELLKHYTNPRQRKEVGYFFATTERETRERFFQTLDALEFGYSFYAQRYYKVQIDLYKKLIDLSETREFVGILSLTK
;
A
#
# COMPACT_ATOMS: atom_id res chain seq x y z
N MET A 1 5.10 -13.58 -6.28
CA MET A 1 5.78 -14.42 -5.27
C MET A 1 6.09 -15.76 -5.92
N LEU A 2 7.23 -16.34 -5.58
CA LEU A 2 7.65 -17.66 -6.03
C LEU A 2 7.75 -18.58 -4.81
N PHE A 3 7.41 -19.84 -4.99
CA PHE A 3 7.47 -20.87 -3.96
C PHE A 3 8.19 -22.08 -4.58
N GLU A 4 8.97 -22.81 -3.77
CA GLU A 4 9.70 -23.97 -4.25
C GLU A 4 8.77 -25.15 -4.51
N ASN A 5 7.79 -25.38 -3.63
CA ASN A 5 6.83 -26.48 -3.73
C ASN A 5 5.38 -25.97 -3.70
N GLU A 6 4.48 -26.68 -4.39
CA GLU A 6 3.06 -26.36 -4.38
C GLU A 6 2.44 -26.46 -2.97
N ASN A 7 2.96 -27.35 -2.13
CA ASN A 7 2.48 -27.55 -0.77
C ASN A 7 2.97 -26.47 0.22
N ASP A 8 3.86 -25.57 -0.21
CA ASP A 8 4.36 -24.48 0.65
C ASP A 8 3.35 -23.32 0.76
N VAL A 9 2.30 -23.33 -0.07
CA VAL A 9 1.30 -22.27 -0.12
C VAL A 9 -0.11 -22.81 -0.20
N LEU A 10 -1.01 -22.08 0.46
CA LEU A 10 -2.45 -22.24 0.35
C LEU A 10 -3.07 -20.87 0.05
N LEU A 11 -3.83 -20.78 -1.04
CA LEU A 11 -4.61 -19.58 -1.35
C LEU A 11 -6.03 -19.75 -0.80
N LEU A 12 -6.46 -18.77 0.00
CA LEU A 12 -7.80 -18.70 0.56
C LEU A 12 -8.54 -17.47 0.00
N ARG A 13 -9.85 -17.60 -0.19
CA ARG A 13 -10.73 -16.47 -0.52
C ARG A 13 -12.00 -16.52 0.31
N LEU A 14 -12.69 -15.39 0.44
CA LEU A 14 -14.04 -15.37 0.99
C LEU A 14 -14.95 -16.29 0.17
N LYS A 15 -15.71 -17.10 0.91
CA LYS A 15 -16.69 -18.05 0.36
C LYS A 15 -17.87 -17.33 -0.30
N ASP A 16 -18.33 -16.26 0.34
CA ASP A 16 -19.51 -15.52 -0.08
C ASP A 16 -19.09 -14.20 -0.74
N ASP A 17 -19.56 -14.04 -1.97
CA ASP A 17 -19.35 -12.83 -2.77
C ASP A 17 -20.17 -11.64 -2.25
N THR A 18 -21.16 -11.85 -1.36
CA THR A 18 -21.90 -10.76 -0.72
C THR A 18 -20.97 -9.79 0.02
N PHE A 19 -19.83 -10.25 0.53
CA PHE A 19 -18.85 -9.42 1.23
C PHE A 19 -17.94 -8.60 0.32
N LYS A 20 -17.99 -8.80 -1.01
CA LYS A 20 -17.08 -8.11 -1.96
C LYS A 20 -17.12 -6.59 -1.84
N HIS A 21 -18.31 -6.03 -1.60
CA HIS A 21 -18.48 -4.58 -1.46
C HIS A 21 -17.80 -4.00 -0.21
N LEU A 22 -17.51 -4.82 0.81
CA LEU A 22 -16.83 -4.41 2.04
C LEU A 22 -15.30 -4.47 1.90
N LEU A 23 -14.77 -5.14 0.88
CA LEU A 23 -13.32 -5.30 0.71
C LEU A 23 -12.61 -3.97 0.46
N SER A 24 -13.29 -2.93 -0.02
CA SER A 24 -12.73 -1.58 -0.13
C SER A 24 -12.15 -1.11 1.21
N ASP A 25 -12.86 -1.36 2.31
CA ASP A 25 -12.50 -0.87 3.64
C ASP A 25 -11.30 -1.63 4.19
N ALA A 26 -11.26 -2.94 3.97
CA ALA A 26 -10.09 -3.77 4.29
C ALA A 26 -8.84 -3.30 3.53
N ILE A 27 -8.99 -2.91 2.26
CA ILE A 27 -7.90 -2.38 1.45
C ILE A 27 -7.48 -0.98 1.94
N VAL A 28 -8.42 -0.11 2.34
CA VAL A 28 -8.11 1.20 2.93
C VAL A 28 -7.32 1.03 4.23
N PHE A 29 -7.77 0.15 5.13
CA PHE A 29 -7.03 -0.20 6.34
C PHE A 29 -5.61 -0.70 6.03
N ALA A 30 -5.49 -1.62 5.07
CA ALA A 30 -4.19 -2.17 4.67
C ALA A 30 -3.21 -1.08 4.23
N ARG A 31 -3.68 -0.09 3.46
CA ARG A 31 -2.86 1.04 2.99
C ARG A 31 -2.39 1.93 4.14
N GLN A 32 -3.20 2.12 5.17
CA GLN A 32 -2.86 2.95 6.33
C GLN A 32 -1.77 2.33 7.23
N LYS A 33 -1.49 1.03 7.10
CA LYS A 33 -0.47 0.32 7.89
C LYS A 33 0.88 0.15 7.19
N ILE A 34 1.06 0.75 6.02
CA ILE A 34 2.35 0.74 5.33
C ILE A 34 3.41 1.43 6.19
N GLY A 35 4.51 0.73 6.46
CA GLY A 35 5.63 1.21 7.26
C GLY A 35 5.47 1.05 8.78
N THR A 36 4.35 0.51 9.26
CA THR A 36 4.19 0.16 10.69
C THR A 36 5.16 -0.95 11.10
N GLU A 37 5.81 -0.80 12.26
CA GLU A 37 6.78 -1.76 12.76
C GLU A 37 6.19 -3.15 13.03
N TYR A 38 7.01 -4.18 12.82
CA TYR A 38 6.63 -5.57 13.06
C TYR A 38 6.84 -5.97 14.52
N SER A 39 5.81 -6.48 15.20
CA SER A 39 5.95 -7.03 16.56
C SER A 39 6.34 -8.51 16.53
N THR A 40 7.65 -8.77 16.69
CA THR A 40 8.16 -10.16 16.78
C THR A 40 7.76 -10.85 18.08
N THR A 41 7.67 -10.09 19.17
CA THR A 41 7.25 -10.59 20.49
C THR A 41 5.80 -11.07 20.45
N GLU A 42 4.89 -10.25 19.93
CA GLU A 42 3.47 -10.63 19.87
C GLU A 42 3.18 -11.69 18.82
N ALA A 43 3.93 -11.73 17.72
CA ALA A 43 3.84 -12.81 16.74
C ALA A 43 4.15 -14.19 17.36
N ARG A 44 5.07 -14.25 18.33
CA ARG A 44 5.35 -15.49 19.09
C ARG A 44 4.19 -15.81 20.04
N LEU A 45 3.66 -14.81 20.74
CA LEU A 45 2.55 -14.98 21.68
C LEU A 45 1.25 -15.40 20.99
N ALA A 46 1.01 -14.99 19.74
CA ALA A 46 -0.16 -15.39 18.95
C ALA A 46 -0.30 -16.93 18.79
N ARG A 47 0.79 -17.69 18.95
CA ARG A 47 0.78 -19.16 18.93
C ARG A 47 0.33 -19.77 20.27
N LEU A 48 0.45 -19.02 21.37
CA LEU A 48 0.31 -19.53 22.75
C LEU A 48 -0.94 -18.97 23.45
N GLU A 49 -1.31 -17.72 23.20
CA GLU A 49 -2.27 -16.97 24.01
C GLU A 49 -3.39 -16.36 23.16
N LYS A 50 -4.45 -17.13 22.89
CA LYS A 50 -5.58 -16.70 22.03
C LYS A 50 -6.61 -15.79 22.72
N ARG A 51 -6.50 -15.57 24.04
CA ARG A 51 -7.54 -14.90 24.86
C ARG A 51 -7.07 -13.60 25.55
N ILE A 52 -5.91 -13.08 25.15
CA ILE A 52 -5.34 -11.87 25.77
C ILE A 52 -5.53 -10.68 24.81
N ALA A 53 -5.66 -9.49 25.37
CA ALA A 53 -5.68 -8.24 24.60
C ALA A 53 -4.27 -7.86 24.14
N ALA A 54 -4.14 -7.26 22.96
CA ALA A 54 -2.85 -6.81 22.44
C ALA A 54 -2.15 -5.86 23.43
N LYS A 55 -0.87 -6.11 23.69
CA LYS A 55 0.00 -5.22 24.47
C LYS A 55 0.63 -4.16 23.59
N GLU A 56 0.94 -4.48 22.33
CA GLU A 56 1.51 -3.55 21.35
C GLU A 56 0.53 -3.29 20.20
N THR A 57 -0.58 -2.60 20.51
CA THR A 57 -1.65 -2.29 19.54
C THR A 57 -1.20 -1.43 18.36
N ASN A 58 -0.10 -0.70 18.50
CA ASN A 58 0.48 0.16 17.46
C ASN A 58 1.52 -0.54 16.58
N ARG A 59 1.68 -1.86 16.69
CA ARG A 59 2.50 -2.68 15.80
C ARG A 59 1.68 -3.76 15.12
N GLN A 60 2.20 -4.27 14.01
CA GLN A 60 1.55 -5.30 13.20
C GLN A 60 2.38 -6.59 13.18
N PHE A 61 1.72 -7.70 12.88
CA PHE A 61 2.38 -8.90 12.39
C PHE A 61 1.49 -9.60 11.37
N CYS A 62 2.03 -10.57 10.64
CA CYS A 62 1.42 -11.09 9.40
C CYS A 62 -0.07 -11.45 9.55
N THR A 63 -0.43 -12.25 10.54
CA THR A 63 -1.81 -12.73 10.73
C THR A 63 -2.70 -11.70 11.42
N ARG A 64 -2.19 -10.92 12.37
CA ARG A 64 -2.92 -9.78 12.95
C ARG A 64 -3.34 -8.80 11.87
N PHE A 65 -2.41 -8.42 11.00
CA PHE A 65 -2.65 -7.46 9.93
C PHE A 65 -3.81 -7.92 9.04
N VAL A 66 -3.78 -9.18 8.60
CA VAL A 66 -4.86 -9.77 7.79
C VAL A 66 -6.17 -9.77 8.56
N ALA A 67 -6.18 -10.26 9.79
CA ALA A 67 -7.41 -10.36 10.59
C ALA A 67 -8.02 -9.01 10.93
N GLN A 68 -7.21 -8.00 11.30
CA GLN A 68 -7.66 -6.64 11.56
C GLN A 68 -8.16 -5.94 10.29
N ALA A 69 -7.53 -6.19 9.12
CA ALA A 69 -8.01 -5.64 7.86
C ALA A 69 -9.43 -6.14 7.53
N TYR A 70 -9.67 -7.45 7.64
CA TYR A 70 -11.01 -8.01 7.46
C TYR A 70 -11.99 -7.50 8.53
N LEU A 71 -11.58 -7.43 9.80
CA LEU A 71 -12.44 -6.92 10.86
C LEU A 71 -12.81 -5.44 10.66
N ASN A 72 -11.89 -4.61 10.15
CA ASN A 72 -12.16 -3.20 9.84
C ASN A 72 -13.26 -3.06 8.78
N ALA A 73 -13.34 -4.01 7.84
CA ALA A 73 -14.44 -4.14 6.88
C ALA A 73 -15.71 -4.81 7.45
N GLY A 74 -15.75 -5.09 8.76
CA GLY A 74 -16.88 -5.78 9.41
C GLY A 74 -16.90 -7.31 9.21
N ILE A 75 -15.82 -7.89 8.69
CA ILE A 75 -15.72 -9.32 8.39
C ILE A 75 -14.84 -10.00 9.45
N GLN A 76 -15.46 -10.66 10.42
CA GLN A 76 -14.72 -11.35 11.47
C GLN A 76 -14.28 -12.76 11.03
N ILE A 77 -13.12 -12.86 10.36
CA ILE A 77 -12.58 -14.15 9.87
C ILE A 77 -12.00 -15.04 10.98
N VAL A 78 -11.66 -14.46 12.14
CA VAL A 78 -11.17 -15.19 13.32
C VAL A 78 -11.76 -14.59 14.60
N PRO A 79 -11.89 -15.37 15.70
CA PRO A 79 -12.45 -14.86 16.95
C PRO A 79 -11.63 -13.72 17.58
N ASN A 80 -10.30 -13.81 17.52
CA ASN A 80 -9.38 -12.79 18.05
C ASN A 80 -8.46 -12.27 16.93
N PRO A 81 -8.68 -11.03 16.42
CA PRO A 81 -7.85 -10.46 15.37
C PRO A 81 -6.46 -10.04 15.85
N ASP A 82 -6.26 -9.85 17.15
CA ASP A 82 -5.00 -9.38 17.73
C ASP A 82 -3.99 -10.50 17.95
N TYR A 83 -4.49 -11.73 18.11
CA TYR A 83 -3.70 -12.94 18.30
C TYR A 83 -4.36 -14.13 17.58
N CYS A 84 -3.90 -14.36 16.35
CA CYS A 84 -4.28 -15.51 15.55
C CYS A 84 -3.04 -16.10 14.85
N SER A 85 -3.06 -17.41 14.63
CA SER A 85 -2.07 -18.12 13.83
C SER A 85 -2.53 -18.28 12.38
N PRO A 86 -1.63 -18.65 11.44
CA PRO A 86 -2.04 -18.95 10.06
C PRO A 86 -3.11 -20.05 9.99
N ASN A 87 -3.01 -21.07 10.88
CA ASN A 87 -3.99 -22.14 10.97
C ASN A 87 -5.36 -21.65 11.44
N ASP A 88 -5.43 -20.60 12.26
CA ASP A 88 -6.71 -20.02 12.68
C ASP A 88 -7.42 -19.35 11.50
N ILE A 89 -6.67 -18.66 10.63
CA ILE A 89 -7.21 -18.09 9.38
C ILE A 89 -7.62 -19.23 8.43
N GLN A 90 -6.78 -20.25 8.26
CA GLN A 90 -7.11 -21.41 7.43
C GLN A 90 -8.37 -22.14 7.89
N GLY A 91 -8.62 -22.21 9.20
CA GLY A 91 -9.80 -22.83 9.78
C GLY A 91 -11.06 -21.95 9.78
N SER A 92 -11.01 -20.74 9.20
CA SER A 92 -12.15 -19.83 9.16
C SER A 92 -13.29 -20.39 8.31
N GLU A 93 -14.51 -20.40 8.86
CA GLU A 93 -15.72 -20.82 8.13
C GLU A 93 -16.11 -19.88 6.98
N LEU A 94 -15.57 -18.65 6.99
CA LEU A 94 -15.81 -17.64 5.96
C LEU A 94 -14.87 -17.80 4.75
N LEU A 95 -13.82 -18.61 4.87
CA LEU A 95 -12.81 -18.78 3.83
C LEU A 95 -12.88 -20.16 3.19
N ILE A 96 -12.57 -20.22 1.90
CA ILE A 96 -12.43 -21.45 1.13
C ILE A 96 -11.10 -21.47 0.39
N ALA A 97 -10.53 -22.66 0.24
CA ALA A 97 -9.36 -22.87 -0.59
C ALA A 97 -9.70 -22.62 -2.06
N VAL A 98 -8.81 -21.92 -2.75
CA VAL A 98 -8.91 -21.72 -4.20
C VAL A 98 -8.18 -22.85 -4.90
N GLU A 99 -8.91 -23.71 -5.58
CA GLU A 99 -8.34 -24.79 -6.37
C GLU A 99 -7.57 -24.25 -7.59
N ASN A 100 -6.50 -24.95 -7.98
CA ASN A 100 -5.68 -24.63 -9.15
C ASN A 100 -5.15 -23.18 -9.15
N ALA A 101 -4.86 -22.63 -7.97
CA ALA A 101 -4.33 -21.29 -7.80
C ALA A 101 -2.85 -21.13 -8.20
N LEU A 102 -2.15 -22.26 -8.38
CA LEU A 102 -0.71 -22.30 -8.63
C LEU A 102 -0.41 -22.73 -10.06
N ARG A 103 0.68 -22.19 -10.60
CA ARG A 103 1.29 -22.64 -11.86
C ARG A 103 2.80 -22.53 -11.76
N THR A 104 3.49 -23.32 -12.58
CA THR A 104 4.93 -23.18 -12.75
C THR A 104 5.27 -21.80 -13.30
N ALA A 105 6.23 -21.14 -12.66
CA ALA A 105 6.78 -19.87 -13.13
C ALA A 105 7.70 -20.11 -14.34
N SER A 106 7.63 -19.23 -15.33
CA SER A 106 8.58 -19.23 -16.44
C SER A 106 9.94 -18.68 -16.00
N ASP A 107 11.01 -19.01 -16.73
CA ASP A 107 12.36 -18.47 -16.45
C ASP A 107 12.40 -16.93 -16.44
N ALA A 108 11.57 -16.29 -17.27
CA ALA A 108 11.45 -14.84 -17.30
C ALA A 108 10.86 -14.29 -15.99
N GLU A 109 9.85 -14.96 -15.43
CA GLU A 109 9.23 -14.58 -14.16
C GLU A 109 10.15 -14.85 -12.97
N ILE A 110 10.95 -15.93 -13.03
CA ILE A 110 11.97 -16.24 -12.03
C ILE A 110 13.03 -15.14 -12.01
N ARG A 111 13.56 -14.76 -13.18
CA ARG A 111 14.52 -13.65 -13.28
C ARG A 111 13.93 -12.34 -12.78
N PHE A 112 12.71 -12.01 -13.22
CA PHE A 112 12.03 -10.79 -12.79
C PHE A 112 11.84 -10.72 -11.27
N ALA A 113 11.49 -11.83 -10.61
CA ALA A 113 11.34 -11.86 -9.16
C ALA A 113 12.65 -11.65 -8.38
N GLN A 114 13.80 -11.78 -9.04
CA GLN A 114 15.13 -11.53 -8.47
C GLN A 114 15.66 -10.12 -8.74
N GLU A 115 14.95 -9.31 -9.54
CA GLU A 115 15.30 -7.92 -9.79
C GLU A 115 15.08 -7.06 -8.53
N GLU A 116 15.74 -5.90 -8.50
CA GLU A 116 15.62 -4.95 -7.39
C GLU A 116 14.17 -4.45 -7.24
N SER A 117 13.57 -4.80 -6.09
CA SER A 117 12.22 -4.40 -5.76
C SER A 117 12.15 -2.93 -5.38
N PRO A 118 11.27 -2.12 -6.02
CA PRO A 118 11.05 -0.73 -5.61
C PRO A 118 10.49 -0.62 -4.18
N LEU A 119 9.98 -1.72 -3.62
CA LEU A 119 9.48 -1.79 -2.25
C LEU A 119 10.60 -1.65 -1.21
N GLU A 120 11.84 -2.02 -1.53
CA GLU A 120 12.97 -1.86 -0.60
C GLU A 120 13.29 -0.39 -0.39
N LYS A 121 13.38 0.39 -1.47
CA LYS A 121 13.54 1.84 -1.39
C LYS A 121 12.38 2.49 -0.63
N GLN A 122 11.14 2.07 -0.89
CA GLN A 122 9.98 2.55 -0.14
C GLN A 122 10.12 2.27 1.35
N ARG A 123 10.51 1.05 1.74
CA ARG A 123 10.71 0.63 3.13
C ARG A 123 11.75 1.49 3.83
N GLU A 124 12.89 1.73 3.21
CA GLU A 124 13.96 2.56 3.75
C GLU A 124 13.51 4.01 3.99
N ILE A 125 12.78 4.59 3.02
CA ILE A 125 12.21 5.94 3.14
C ILE A 125 11.24 6.02 4.32
N HIS A 126 10.32 5.07 4.45
CA HIS A 126 9.33 5.07 5.54
C HIS A 126 10.02 4.90 6.90
N ASN A 127 10.99 3.98 7.00
CA ASN A 127 11.76 3.79 8.23
C ASN A 127 12.50 5.06 8.63
N TYR A 128 13.19 5.70 7.68
CA TYR A 128 13.89 6.96 7.93
C TYR A 128 12.92 8.04 8.47
N ILE A 129 11.75 8.20 7.83
CA ILE A 129 10.76 9.19 8.29
C ILE A 129 10.30 8.89 9.70
N PHE A 130 9.85 7.66 9.97
CA PHE A 130 9.23 7.33 11.25
C PHE A 130 10.25 7.26 12.39
N GLU A 131 11.47 6.77 12.15
CA GLU A 131 12.56 6.79 13.15
C GLU A 131 12.90 8.23 13.58
N ASN A 132 13.07 9.14 12.62
CA ASN A 132 13.37 10.54 12.93
C ASN A 132 12.17 11.26 13.56
N ALA A 133 10.95 10.99 13.09
CA ALA A 133 9.74 11.54 13.69
C ALA A 133 9.56 11.10 15.14
N ARG A 134 9.82 9.82 15.47
CA ARG A 134 9.82 9.31 16.85
C ARG A 134 10.89 9.98 17.70
N ALA A 135 12.10 10.18 17.17
CA ALA A 135 13.19 10.84 17.88
C ALA A 135 12.85 12.31 18.25
N ILE A 136 12.17 13.04 17.36
CA ILE A 136 11.76 14.43 17.60
C ILE A 136 10.56 14.52 18.53
N SER A 137 9.57 13.67 18.31
CA SER A 137 8.28 13.74 19.02
C SER A 137 8.32 13.12 20.41
N GLY A 138 9.20 12.15 20.64
CA GLY A 138 9.12 11.24 21.78
C GLY A 138 7.84 10.39 21.79
N GLN A 139 7.05 10.41 20.71
CA GLN A 139 5.82 9.65 20.55
C GLN A 139 6.05 8.42 19.69
N ASP A 140 5.21 7.41 19.88
CA ASP A 140 5.24 6.18 19.10
C ASP A 140 4.55 6.35 17.73
N ILE A 141 5.16 7.12 16.84
CA ILE A 141 4.66 7.36 15.48
C ILE A 141 5.00 6.17 14.57
N GLN A 142 3.97 5.59 13.96
CA GLN A 142 4.01 4.36 13.14
C GLN A 142 3.27 4.50 11.79
N THR A 143 2.52 5.60 11.60
CA THR A 143 1.79 5.88 10.35
C THR A 143 1.87 7.37 9.99
N PHE A 144 1.64 7.69 8.71
CA PHE A 144 1.53 9.08 8.25
C PHE A 144 0.35 9.83 8.85
N GLU A 145 -0.72 9.13 9.23
CA GLU A 145 -1.86 9.73 9.93
C GLU A 145 -1.44 10.24 11.32
N GLN A 146 -0.70 9.42 12.08
CA GLN A 146 -0.15 9.80 13.38
C GLN A 146 0.84 10.96 13.23
N LEU A 147 1.70 10.92 12.19
CA LEU A 147 2.64 11.99 11.90
C LEU A 147 1.93 13.30 11.53
N SER A 148 0.91 13.25 10.67
CA SER A 148 0.12 14.42 10.28
C SER A 148 -0.57 15.05 11.49
N LYS A 149 -1.18 14.22 12.35
CA LYS A 149 -1.77 14.68 13.61
C LYS A 149 -0.72 15.32 14.53
N TYR A 150 0.44 14.71 14.67
CA TYR A 150 1.52 15.27 15.48
C TYR A 150 1.96 16.66 14.99
N VAL A 151 2.18 16.83 13.68
CA VAL A 151 2.56 18.13 13.12
C VAL A 151 1.46 19.17 13.31
N LEU A 152 0.19 18.78 13.14
CA LEU A 152 -0.96 19.64 13.38
C LEU A 152 -0.99 20.18 14.81
N GLU A 153 -0.78 19.30 15.79
CA GLU A 153 -0.81 19.62 17.22
C GLU A 153 0.47 20.33 17.70
N ASN A 154 1.57 20.27 16.93
CA ASN A 154 2.87 20.84 17.29
C ASN A 154 3.45 21.70 16.14
N PRO A 155 2.86 22.90 15.87
CA PRO A 155 3.29 23.74 14.75
C PRO A 155 4.75 24.21 14.81
N ASP A 156 5.36 24.27 16.01
CA ASP A 156 6.78 24.58 16.20
C ASP A 156 7.69 23.50 15.60
N LYS A 157 7.18 22.29 15.37
CA LYS A 157 7.89 21.15 14.78
C LYS A 157 7.68 20.99 13.28
N ASP A 158 6.80 21.78 12.68
CA ASP A 158 6.44 21.69 11.25
C ASP A 158 7.67 21.69 10.34
N ASN A 159 8.56 22.67 10.49
CA ASN A 159 9.76 22.76 9.66
C ASN A 159 10.72 21.58 9.85
N GLU A 160 10.89 21.11 11.09
CA GLU A 160 11.80 20.03 11.42
C GLU A 160 11.33 18.71 10.79
N ILE A 161 10.05 18.39 10.96
CA ILE A 161 9.41 17.21 10.37
C ILE A 161 9.35 17.31 8.84
N THR A 162 9.00 18.48 8.29
CA THR A 162 8.95 18.68 6.83
C THR A 162 10.32 18.45 6.19
N ASN A 163 11.40 18.92 6.81
CA ASN A 163 12.76 18.69 6.32
C ASN A 163 13.13 17.20 6.32
N ILE A 164 12.60 16.39 7.24
CA ILE A 164 12.78 14.93 7.23
C ILE A 164 12.08 14.31 6.02
N ILE A 165 10.84 14.72 5.75
CA ILE A 165 10.07 14.25 4.59
C ILE A 165 10.83 14.55 3.29
N GLU A 166 11.32 15.78 3.10
CA GLU A 166 12.07 16.15 1.90
C GLU A 166 13.39 15.39 1.77
N LYS A 167 14.18 15.29 2.86
CA LYS A 167 15.47 14.58 2.83
C LYS A 167 15.31 13.07 2.63
N SER A 168 14.17 12.51 3.00
CA SER A 168 13.91 11.08 2.82
C SER A 168 13.80 10.68 1.35
N GLY A 169 13.51 11.61 0.44
CA GLY A 169 13.20 11.30 -0.96
C GLY A 169 11.75 10.80 -1.18
N TYR A 170 10.89 10.89 -0.17
CA TYR A 170 9.48 10.50 -0.26
C TYR A 170 8.71 11.28 -1.32
N LEU A 171 8.95 12.59 -1.42
CA LEU A 171 8.27 13.49 -2.37
C LEU A 171 8.72 13.24 -3.82
N GLU A 172 9.86 12.58 -4.00
CA GLU A 172 10.49 12.28 -5.29
C GLU A 172 10.31 10.81 -5.72
N MET A 173 9.67 9.96 -4.91
CA MET A 173 9.51 8.53 -5.21
C MET A 173 8.89 8.27 -6.60
N TRP A 174 7.95 9.12 -7.01
CA TRP A 174 7.29 9.02 -8.32
C TRP A 174 8.27 9.12 -9.50
N GLN A 175 9.41 9.80 -9.34
CA GLN A 175 10.41 9.96 -10.39
C GLN A 175 11.01 8.62 -10.79
N GLY A 176 11.30 7.76 -9.80
CA GLY A 176 11.85 6.44 -10.05
C GLY A 176 10.90 5.52 -10.82
N ASP A 177 9.58 5.66 -10.63
CA ASP A 177 8.60 4.93 -11.43
C ASP A 177 8.56 5.45 -12.88
N VAL A 178 8.60 6.76 -13.08
CA VAL A 178 8.64 7.36 -14.44
C VAL A 178 9.90 6.95 -15.19
N GLU A 179 11.06 6.96 -14.53
CA GLU A 179 12.34 6.56 -15.12
C GLU A 179 12.38 5.08 -15.50
N ARG A 180 11.85 4.20 -14.62
CA ARG A 180 11.84 2.75 -14.85
C ARG A 180 10.78 2.33 -15.87
N ASN A 181 9.65 3.02 -15.88
CA ASN A 181 8.47 2.68 -16.69
C ASN A 181 8.05 3.84 -17.60
N PRO A 182 8.92 4.35 -18.50
CA PRO A 182 8.59 5.50 -19.34
C PRO A 182 7.39 5.23 -20.26
N TRP A 183 7.15 3.95 -20.60
CA TRP A 183 6.01 3.51 -21.38
C TRP A 183 4.65 3.63 -20.66
N HIS A 184 4.61 3.83 -19.35
CA HIS A 184 3.39 4.22 -18.64
C HIS A 184 2.97 5.65 -19.04
N TYR A 185 3.95 6.51 -19.33
CA TYR A 185 3.77 7.96 -19.39
C TYR A 185 3.91 8.55 -20.79
N ASP A 186 4.48 7.81 -21.73
CA ASP A 186 4.61 8.22 -23.13
C ASP A 186 4.14 7.12 -24.09
N TYR A 187 3.21 7.47 -24.97
CA TYR A 187 2.61 6.53 -25.92
C TYR A 187 3.63 5.98 -26.94
N LYS A 188 4.62 6.76 -27.37
CA LYS A 188 5.66 6.26 -28.28
C LYS A 188 6.57 5.26 -27.58
N GLU A 189 6.91 5.52 -26.31
CA GLU A 189 7.63 4.56 -25.49
C GLU A 189 6.83 3.27 -25.27
N LEU A 190 5.51 3.37 -25.09
CA LEU A 190 4.61 2.20 -25.06
C LEU A 190 4.67 1.38 -26.34
N LEU A 191 4.60 2.03 -27.51
CA LEU A 191 4.68 1.35 -28.79
C LEU A 191 6.02 0.63 -29.00
N LYS A 192 7.12 1.19 -28.50
CA LYS A 192 8.45 0.57 -28.53
C LYS A 192 8.53 -0.62 -27.56
N HIS A 193 7.98 -0.47 -26.36
CA HIS A 193 8.06 -1.48 -25.30
C HIS A 193 7.21 -2.71 -25.64
N TYR A 194 5.93 -2.52 -25.99
CA TYR A 194 5.06 -3.60 -26.42
C TYR A 194 5.00 -3.64 -27.94
N THR A 195 5.64 -4.61 -28.57
CA THR A 195 5.54 -4.79 -30.03
C THR A 195 4.26 -5.50 -30.46
N ASN A 196 3.67 -6.31 -29.57
CA ASN A 196 2.44 -7.05 -29.83
C ASN A 196 1.19 -6.16 -29.63
N PRO A 197 0.34 -5.98 -30.66
CA PRO A 197 -0.88 -5.18 -30.57
C PRO A 197 -1.87 -5.65 -29.48
N ARG A 198 -1.92 -6.95 -29.19
CA ARG A 198 -2.79 -7.48 -28.13
C ARG A 198 -2.33 -7.02 -26.75
N GLN A 199 -1.02 -7.10 -26.48
CA GLN A 199 -0.45 -6.63 -25.20
C GLN A 199 -0.64 -5.12 -25.02
N ARG A 200 -0.49 -4.34 -26.10
CA ARG A 200 -0.79 -2.90 -26.08
C ARG A 200 -2.23 -2.62 -25.64
N LYS A 201 -3.19 -3.36 -26.18
CA LYS A 201 -4.61 -3.22 -25.83
C LYS A 201 -4.89 -3.66 -24.40
N GLU A 202 -4.27 -4.75 -23.92
CA GLU A 202 -4.42 -5.24 -22.55
C GLU A 202 -3.92 -4.20 -21.54
N VAL A 203 -2.72 -3.66 -21.76
CA VAL A 203 -2.15 -2.58 -20.94
C VAL A 203 -2.94 -1.29 -21.07
N GLY A 204 -3.37 -0.95 -22.29
CA GLY A 204 -4.18 0.23 -22.54
C GLY A 204 -5.51 0.20 -21.81
N TYR A 205 -6.18 -0.96 -21.82
CA TYR A 205 -7.39 -1.21 -21.05
C TYR A 205 -7.15 -1.08 -19.55
N PHE A 206 -6.05 -1.64 -19.05
CA PHE A 206 -5.69 -1.53 -17.64
C PHE A 206 -5.56 -0.05 -17.21
N PHE A 207 -4.76 0.77 -17.90
CA PHE A 207 -4.62 2.18 -17.54
C PHE A 207 -5.93 2.96 -17.71
N ALA A 208 -6.66 2.74 -18.80
CA ALA A 208 -7.92 3.44 -19.08
C ALA A 208 -9.03 3.13 -18.05
N THR A 209 -8.95 2.00 -17.34
CA THR A 209 -10.00 1.58 -16.40
C THR A 209 -9.61 1.72 -14.92
N THR A 210 -8.32 1.76 -14.59
CA THR A 210 -7.85 1.76 -13.19
C THR A 210 -7.32 3.12 -12.72
N GLU A 211 -6.90 4.00 -13.64
CA GLU A 211 -6.33 5.30 -13.27
C GLU A 211 -7.37 6.23 -12.67
N ARG A 212 -8.63 6.17 -13.13
CA ARG A 212 -9.71 6.97 -12.56
C ARG A 212 -9.90 6.70 -11.07
N GLU A 213 -10.02 5.44 -10.67
CA GLU A 213 -10.16 5.07 -9.25
C GLU A 213 -8.93 5.48 -8.44
N THR A 214 -7.74 5.42 -9.05
CA THR A 214 -6.48 5.87 -8.43
C THR A 214 -6.49 7.36 -8.19
N ARG A 215 -6.91 8.13 -9.18
CA ARG A 215 -7.01 9.58 -9.11
C ARG A 215 -8.08 10.05 -8.14
N GLU A 216 -9.23 9.38 -8.08
CA GLU A 216 -10.28 9.65 -7.09
C GLU A 216 -9.74 9.55 -5.65
N ARG A 217 -8.89 8.56 -5.36
CA ARG A 217 -8.20 8.47 -4.06
C ARG A 217 -7.21 9.61 -3.82
N PHE A 218 -6.46 10.01 -4.84
CA PHE A 218 -5.55 11.15 -4.72
C PHE A 218 -6.29 12.47 -4.48
N PHE A 219 -7.44 12.68 -5.12
CA PHE A 219 -8.30 13.83 -4.85
C PHE A 219 -8.80 13.85 -3.41
N GLN A 220 -9.28 12.71 -2.88
CA GLN A 220 -9.72 12.63 -1.49
C GLN A 220 -8.61 13.03 -0.50
N THR A 221 -7.38 12.55 -0.72
CA THR A 221 -6.25 12.95 0.12
C THR A 221 -5.89 14.42 -0.08
N LEU A 222 -5.89 14.90 -1.33
CA LEU A 222 -5.62 16.30 -1.64
C LEU A 222 -6.61 17.23 -0.94
N ASP A 223 -7.90 16.92 -0.99
CA ASP A 223 -8.96 17.69 -0.33
C ASP A 223 -8.73 17.77 1.19
N ALA A 224 -8.37 16.65 1.83
CA ALA A 224 -8.05 16.62 3.26
C ALA A 224 -6.80 17.45 3.61
N LEU A 225 -5.77 17.40 2.76
CA LEU A 225 -4.55 18.18 2.93
C LEU A 225 -4.80 19.69 2.71
N GLU A 226 -5.55 20.07 1.68
CA GLU A 226 -5.91 21.46 1.39
C GLU A 226 -6.81 22.04 2.49
N PHE A 227 -7.76 21.25 3.00
CA PHE A 227 -8.56 21.62 4.16
C PHE A 227 -7.65 21.90 5.36
N GLY A 228 -6.74 20.98 5.72
CA GLY A 228 -5.76 21.20 6.79
C GLY A 228 -4.90 22.45 6.56
N TYR A 229 -4.35 22.63 5.35
CA TYR A 229 -3.55 23.80 5.02
C TYR A 229 -4.31 25.12 5.17
N SER A 230 -5.61 25.15 4.86
CA SER A 230 -6.43 26.36 4.96
C SER A 230 -6.56 26.91 6.38
N PHE A 231 -6.42 26.07 7.42
CA PHE A 231 -6.49 26.49 8.82
C PHE A 231 -5.11 26.77 9.42
N TYR A 232 -4.09 25.99 9.05
CA TYR A 232 -2.81 25.99 9.77
C TYR A 232 -1.65 26.56 8.95
N ALA A 233 -1.76 26.61 7.62
CA ALA A 233 -0.74 27.10 6.69
C ALA A 233 0.66 26.48 6.88
N GLN A 234 0.74 25.29 7.46
CA GLN A 234 1.99 24.58 7.73
C GLN A 234 2.64 24.07 6.44
N ARG A 235 3.98 24.10 6.40
CA ARG A 235 4.78 23.65 5.28
C ARG A 235 4.61 22.16 5.00
N TYR A 236 4.39 21.36 6.04
CA TYR A 236 4.13 19.92 5.93
C TYR A 236 2.96 19.60 5.00
N TYR A 237 1.84 20.32 5.13
CA TYR A 237 0.71 20.16 4.22
C TYR A 237 1.06 20.67 2.82
N LYS A 238 1.75 21.81 2.72
CA LYS A 238 2.11 22.42 1.43
C LYS A 238 2.90 21.47 0.53
N VAL A 239 3.95 20.83 1.06
CA VAL A 239 4.79 19.91 0.24
C VAL A 239 4.03 18.65 -0.17
N GLN A 240 3.12 18.16 0.66
CA GLN A 240 2.27 17.02 0.31
C GLN A 240 1.20 17.39 -0.71
N ILE A 241 0.58 18.57 -0.60
CA ILE A 241 -0.34 19.09 -1.63
C ILE A 241 0.35 19.11 -3.00
N ASP A 242 1.58 19.61 -3.05
CA ASP A 242 2.34 19.68 -4.29
C ASP A 242 2.67 18.26 -4.83
N LEU A 243 2.98 17.29 -3.96
CA LEU A 243 3.12 15.87 -4.33
C LEU A 243 1.82 15.30 -4.90
N TYR A 244 0.68 15.45 -4.21
CA TYR A 244 -0.58 14.84 -4.65
C TYR A 244 -1.09 15.44 -5.96
N LYS A 245 -0.89 16.75 -6.19
CA LYS A 245 -1.12 17.37 -7.50
C LYS A 245 -0.29 16.70 -8.59
N LYS A 246 1.00 16.46 -8.32
CA LYS A 246 1.86 15.74 -9.26
C LYS A 246 1.39 14.31 -9.52
N LEU A 247 0.94 13.58 -8.49
CA LEU A 247 0.43 12.22 -8.65
C LEU A 247 -0.87 12.17 -9.46
N ILE A 248 -1.73 13.19 -9.33
CA ILE A 248 -2.94 13.36 -10.15
C ILE A 248 -2.55 13.56 -11.62
N ASP A 249 -1.65 14.50 -11.93
CA ASP A 249 -1.19 14.74 -13.31
C ASP A 249 -0.60 13.48 -13.95
N LEU A 250 0.19 12.72 -13.19
CA LEU A 250 0.78 11.47 -13.64
C LEU A 250 -0.30 10.41 -13.92
N SER A 251 -1.35 10.34 -13.10
CA SER A 251 -2.49 9.44 -13.31
C SER A 251 -3.26 9.79 -14.57
N GLU A 252 -3.55 11.06 -14.81
CA GLU A 252 -4.19 11.52 -16.05
C GLU A 252 -3.34 11.19 -17.28
N THR A 253 -2.03 11.34 -17.18
CA THR A 253 -1.09 10.99 -18.25
C THR A 253 -1.16 9.50 -18.57
N ARG A 254 -1.13 8.61 -17.56
CA ARG A 254 -1.25 7.16 -17.76
C ARG A 254 -2.59 6.78 -18.37
N GLU A 255 -3.69 7.37 -17.91
CA GLU A 255 -5.02 7.14 -18.48
C GLU A 255 -5.07 7.54 -19.96
N PHE A 256 -4.52 8.71 -20.30
CA PHE A 256 -4.45 9.19 -21.67
C PHE A 256 -3.64 8.25 -22.58
N VAL A 257 -2.47 7.78 -22.12
CA VAL A 257 -1.68 6.75 -22.81
C VAL A 257 -2.51 5.47 -23.01
N GLY A 258 -3.28 5.07 -22.00
CA GLY A 258 -4.18 3.93 -22.07
C GLY A 258 -5.25 4.07 -23.15
N ILE A 259 -5.93 5.21 -23.18
CA ILE A 259 -6.97 5.54 -24.17
C ILE A 259 -6.38 5.56 -25.59
N LEU A 260 -5.18 6.11 -25.79
CA LEU A 260 -4.50 6.08 -27.08
C LEU A 260 -4.23 4.65 -27.57
N SER A 261 -3.78 3.76 -26.69
CA SER A 261 -3.54 2.34 -27.00
C SER A 261 -4.81 1.55 -27.37
N LEU A 262 -5.98 2.04 -27.00
CA LEU A 262 -7.26 1.42 -27.37
C LEU A 262 -7.82 1.94 -28.70
N THR A 263 -7.44 3.15 -29.10
CA THR A 263 -8.04 3.88 -30.23
C THR A 263 -7.17 3.93 -31.48
N LYS A 264 -5.84 3.73 -31.34
CA LYS A 264 -4.86 3.75 -32.43
C LYS A 264 -4.22 2.38 -32.65
#